data_AF-A0A497FYV5-F1
#
_entry.id   AF-A0A497FYV5-F1
#
_cell.length_a   1.000
_cell.length_b   1.000
_cell.length_c   1.000
_cell.angle_alpha   90.00
_cell.angle_beta   90.00
_cell.angle_gamma   90.00
#
_symmetry.space_group_name_H-M   'P 1'
#
loop_
_entity.id
_entity.type
_entity.pdbx_description
1 polymer ?
#
loop_
_entity_poly.entity_id
_entity_poly.type
_entity_poly.pdbx_seq_one_letter_code
_entity_poly.pdbx_strand_id
1 'polypeptide(L)' 'RNHSLLKILLIIALIIIIIYLPVHAGYAKIPQKWTPQEVADLAKGVTKYWLETLQNIITKIQQLIHE' A
#
# COMPACT_ATOMS: atom_id res chain seq x y z
N ARG A 1 -8.16 12.46 -26.05
CA ARG A 1 -6.87 12.91 -25.48
C ARG A 1 -6.93 13.07 -23.95
N ASN A 2 -7.91 13.80 -23.39
CA ASN A 2 -8.02 14.02 -21.94
C ASN A 2 -8.25 12.74 -21.10
N HIS A 3 -9.01 11.76 -21.61
CA HIS A 3 -9.27 10.52 -20.85
C HIS A 3 -8.02 9.65 -20.62
N SER A 4 -7.01 9.67 -21.50
CA SER A 4 -5.75 8.93 -21.25
C SER A 4 -4.92 9.59 -20.15
N LEU A 5 -4.87 10.92 -20.12
CA LEU A 5 -4.14 11.65 -19.07
C LEU A 5 -4.80 11.45 -17.70
N LEU A 6 -6.14 11.50 -17.65
CA LEU A 6 -6.89 11.23 -16.42
C LEU A 6 -6.58 9.81 -15.88
N LYS A 7 -6.57 8.80 -16.76
CA LYS A 7 -6.24 7.42 -16.38
C LYS A 7 -4.82 7.31 -15.80
N ILE A 8 -3.83 7.96 -16.42
CA ILE A 8 -2.45 7.95 -15.93
C ILE A 8 -2.37 8.62 -14.55
N LEU A 9 -3.03 9.77 -14.37
CA LEU A 9 -3.07 10.46 -13.08
C LEU A 9 -3.70 9.61 -11.98
N LEU A 10 -4.78 8.89 -12.29
CA LEU A 10 -5.42 7.98 -11.33
C LEU A 10 -4.51 6.81 -10.93
N ILE A 11 -3.76 6.24 -11.89
CA ILE A 11 -2.80 5.17 -11.61
C ILE A 11 -1.68 5.69 -10.69
N ILE A 12 -1.14 6.88 -10.97
CA ILE A 12 -0.10 7.49 -10.13
C ILE A 12 -0.64 7.76 -8.72
N ALA A 13 -1.83 8.33 -8.60
CA ALA A 13 -2.47 8.58 -7.31
C ALA A 13 -2.67 7.28 -6.52
N LEU A 14 -3.09 6.20 -7.19
CA LEU A 14 -3.25 4.89 -6.56
C LEU A 14 -1.92 4.33 -6.06
N ILE A 15 -0.85 4.41 -6.86
CA ILE A 15 0.49 3.98 -6.46
C ILE A 15 0.98 4.77 -5.24
N ILE A 16 0.76 6.10 -5.24
CA ILE A 16 1.11 6.94 -4.10
C ILE A 16 0.39 6.46 -2.84
N ILE A 17 -0.92 6.19 -2.90
CA ILE A 17 -1.68 5.69 -1.73
C ILE A 17 -1.14 4.34 -1.25
N ILE A 18 -0.88 3.42 -2.18
CA ILE A 18 -0.36 2.07 -1.87
C ILE A 18 0.95 2.13 -1.10
N ILE A 19 1.82 3.11 -1.38
CA ILE A 19 3.13 3.26 -0.76
C ILE A 19 3.09 4.18 0.47
N TYR A 20 2.35 5.29 0.38
CA TYR A 20 2.29 6.33 1.41
C TYR A 20 1.72 5.80 2.73
N LEU A 21 0.64 5.01 2.66
CA LEU A 21 0.00 4.48 3.87
C LEU A 21 0.94 3.56 4.68
N PRO A 22 1.60 2.54 4.08
CA PRO A 22 2.61 1.74 4.79
C PRO A 22 3.78 2.55 5.34
N VAL A 23 4.25 3.56 4.61
CA VAL A 23 5.35 4.43 5.05
C VAL A 23 4.94 5.25 6.26
N HIS A 24 3.76 5.88 6.20
CA HIS A 24 3.24 6.69 7.31
C HIS A 24 2.96 5.83 8.55
N ALA A 25 2.43 4.62 8.37
CA ALA A 25 2.18 3.68 9.46
C ALA A 25 3.46 3.07 10.06
N GLY A 26 4.64 3.36 9.49
CA GLY A 26 5.94 2.87 9.98
C GLY A 26 6.30 1.45 9.54
N TYR A 27 5.54 0.85 8.63
CA TYR A 27 5.81 -0.48 8.10
C TYR A 27 6.92 -0.48 7.05
N ALA A 28 7.07 0.64 6.34
CA ALA A 28 8.04 0.79 5.26
C ALA A 28 8.79 2.12 5.39
N LYS A 29 9.96 2.23 4.75
CA LYS A 29 10.73 3.47 4.67
C LYS A 29 11.03 3.77 3.21
N ILE A 30 11.01 5.05 2.84
CA ILE A 30 11.41 5.47 1.49
C ILE A 30 12.92 5.23 1.33
N PRO A 31 13.35 4.46 0.31
CA PRO A 31 14.76 4.24 0.02
C PRO A 31 15.48 5.56 -0.21
N GLN A 32 16.69 5.69 0.36
CA GLN A 32 17.52 6.87 0.09
C GLN A 32 18.42 6.63 -1.11
N LYS A 33 19.04 5.45 -1.19
CA LYS A 33 20.01 5.12 -2.24
C LYS A 33 19.41 4.25 -3.35
N TRP A 34 18.17 3.80 -3.18
CA TRP A 34 17.48 2.90 -4.12
C TRP A 34 18.29 1.64 -4.45
N THR A 35 19.04 1.14 -3.46
CA THR A 35 19.73 -0.14 -3.60
C THR A 35 18.72 -1.29 -3.71
N PRO A 36 19.06 -2.41 -4.37
CA PRO A 36 18.17 -3.57 -4.46
C PRO A 36 17.65 -4.03 -3.09
N GLN A 37 18.48 -3.93 -2.05
CA GLN A 37 18.11 -4.26 -0.68
C GLN A 37 17.07 -3.28 -0.11
N GLU A 38 17.28 -1.96 -0.22
CA GLU A 38 16.29 -0.98 0.25
C GLU A 38 14.95 -1.11 -0.49
N VAL A 39 14.98 -1.44 -1.78
CA VAL A 39 13.74 -1.69 -2.55
C VAL A 39 13.03 -2.95 -2.05
N ALA A 40 13.77 -4.02 -1.75
CA ALA A 40 13.20 -5.22 -1.16
C ALA A 40 12.60 -4.95 0.23
N ASP A 41 13.26 -4.14 1.05
CA ASP A 41 12.77 -3.75 2.38
C ASP A 41 11.50 -2.90 2.29
N LEU A 42 11.44 -1.93 1.37
CA LEU A 42 10.23 -1.16 1.06
C LEU A 42 9.09 -2.09 0.66
N ALA A 43 9.32 -2.97 -0.32
CA ALA A 43 8.30 -3.90 -0.82
C ALA A 43 7.79 -4.85 0.27
N LYS A 44 8.67 -5.33 1.14
CA LYS A 44 8.32 -6.17 2.30
C LYS A 44 7.42 -5.41 3.28
N GLY A 45 7.78 -4.16 3.59
CA GLY A 45 6.98 -3.29 4.47
C GLY A 45 5.59 -3.00 3.89
N VAL A 46 5.53 -2.62 2.62
CA VAL A 46 4.26 -2.38 1.91
C VAL A 46 3.38 -3.63 1.91
N THR A 47 3.94 -4.78 1.56
CA THR A 47 3.20 -6.06 1.55
C THR A 47 2.66 -6.41 2.94
N LYS A 48 3.49 -6.26 3.98
CA LYS A 48 3.11 -6.56 5.36
C LYS A 48 1.92 -5.70 5.82
N TYR A 49 1.98 -4.38 5.57
CA TYR A 49 0.91 -3.46 5.94
C TYR A 49 -0.43 -3.87 5.32
N TRP A 50 -0.45 -4.13 4.01
CA TRP A 50 -1.69 -4.46 3.31
C TRP A 50 -2.23 -5.83 3.73
N LEU A 51 -1.36 -6.80 3.97
CA LEU A 51 -1.76 -8.12 4.44
C LEU A 51 -2.43 -8.05 5.82
N GLU A 52 -1.82 -7.35 6.78
CA GLU A 52 -2.41 -7.16 8.12
C GLU A 52 -3.70 -6.33 8.07
N THR A 53 -3.75 -5.30 7.21
CA THR A 53 -4.95 -4.48 7.01
C THR A 53 -6.10 -5.33 6.48
N LEU A 54 -5.85 -6.14 5.45
CA LEU A 54 -6.87 -7.03 4.88
C LEU A 54 -7.34 -8.08 5.88
N GLN A 55 -6.42 -8.69 6.64
CA GLN A 55 -6.77 -9.63 7.71
C GLN A 55 -7.70 -8.96 8.73
N ASN A 56 -7.35 -7.77 9.21
CA ASN A 56 -8.19 -7.03 10.17
C ASN A 56 -9.57 -6.70 9.60
N ILE A 57 -9.66 -6.31 8.32
CA ILE A 57 -10.94 -6.05 7.66
C ILE A 57 -11.77 -7.33 7.59
N ILE A 58 -11.18 -8.45 7.16
CA ILE A 58 -11.87 -9.74 7.05
C ILE A 58 -12.38 -10.19 8.42
N THR A 59 -11.55 -10.12 9.47
CA THR A 59 -11.95 -10.49 10.84
C THR A 59 -13.12 -9.64 11.32
N LYS A 60 -13.11 -8.32 11.09
CA LYS A 60 -14.23 -7.44 11.46
C LYS A 60 -15.50 -7.75 10.68
N ILE A 61 -15.39 -8.03 9.39
CA ILE A 61 -16.55 -8.44 8.57
C ILE A 61 -17.12 -9.76 9.10
N GLN A 62 -16.28 -10.73 9.43
CA GLN A 62 -16.73 -12.01 9.99
C GLN A 62 -17.46 -11.83 11.32
N GLN A 63 -16.97 -10.95 12.21
CA GLN A 63 -17.65 -10.62 13.46
C GLN A 63 -19.04 -10.03 13.21
N LEU A 64 -19.17 -9.06 12.30
CA LEU A 64 -20.45 -8.43 11.96
C LEU A 64 -21.47 -9.38 11.32
N ILE A 65 -21.02 -10.47 10.68
CA ILE A 65 -21.90 -11.48 10.08
C ILE A 65 -22.37 -12.52 11.12
N HIS A 66 -21.59 -12.73 12.19
CA HIS A 66 -21.93 -13.66 13.27
C HIS A 66 -22.72 -13.01 14.42
N GLU A 67 -22.86 -11.68 14.41
CA GLU A 67 -23.82 -10.92 15.22
C GLU A 67 -25.22 -10.92 14.58
#